data_AF-B5ED27-F1
#
_entry.id   AF-B5ED27-F1
#
_cell.length_a   1.000
_cell.length_b   1.000
_cell.length_c   1.000
_cell.angle_alpha   90.00
_cell.angle_beta   90.00
_cell.angle_gamma   90.00
#
_symmetry.space_group_name_H-M   'P 1'
#
loop_
_entity.id
_entity.type
_entity.pdbx_description
1 polymer ?
#
loop_
_entity_poly.entity_id
_entity_poly.type
_entity_poly.pdbx_seq_one_letter_code
_entity_poly.pdbx_strand_id
1 'polypeptide(L)'
;MSEYTEMPADMEVQEVIIDRVLQNTGALLEICLVKHGKQYEAAIFVDRRYKPGPPLPRPLESPSGTATHWMGVRPKVGLSAEETEKIVYEVTGLNALHRITMKDNWGNLLDAV
;
A
#
# COMPACT_ATOMS: atom_id res chain seq x y z
N MET A 1 4.07 -18.15 -12.16
CA MET A 1 2.70 -17.60 -12.23
C MET A 1 2.54 -16.74 -11.00
N SER A 2 2.32 -15.43 -11.15
CA SER A 2 2.13 -14.56 -10.00
C SER A 2 0.88 -15.01 -9.25
N GLU A 3 1.00 -15.21 -7.93
CA GLU A 3 -0.17 -15.57 -7.09
C GLU A 3 -1.21 -14.44 -7.02
N TYR A 4 -0.78 -13.23 -7.41
CA TYR A 4 -1.59 -12.03 -7.45
C TYR A 4 -2.17 -11.75 -8.83
N THR A 5 -3.36 -11.15 -8.84
CA THR A 5 -4.18 -10.87 -10.03
C THR A 5 -4.46 -9.38 -10.19
N GLU A 6 -4.79 -8.94 -11.42
CA GLU A 6 -5.14 -7.55 -11.77
C GLU A 6 -4.02 -6.51 -11.56
N MET A 7 -2.79 -6.97 -11.41
CA MET A 7 -1.63 -6.10 -11.33
C MET A 7 -1.34 -5.44 -12.68
N PRO A 8 -0.82 -4.19 -12.67
CA PRO A 8 -0.16 -3.61 -13.83
C PRO A 8 0.97 -4.50 -14.35
N ALA A 9 1.21 -4.50 -15.66
CA ALA A 9 2.20 -5.37 -16.30
C ALA A 9 3.65 -5.05 -15.89
N ASP A 10 3.91 -3.83 -15.44
CA ASP A 10 5.21 -3.34 -14.97
C ASP A 10 5.35 -3.36 -13.45
N MET A 11 4.44 -4.06 -12.75
CA MET A 11 4.47 -4.26 -11.31
C MET A 11 4.92 -5.67 -10.95
N GLU A 12 5.86 -5.77 -10.01
CA GLU A 12 6.40 -7.04 -9.52
C GLU A 12 6.42 -7.06 -7.99
N VAL A 13 5.78 -8.07 -7.39
CA VAL A 13 5.78 -8.25 -5.93
C VAL A 13 7.16 -8.72 -5.46
N GLN A 14 7.71 -8.04 -4.45
CA GLN A 14 9.00 -8.35 -3.86
C GLN A 14 8.83 -9.12 -2.55
N GLU A 15 7.99 -8.60 -1.65
CA GLU A 15 7.73 -9.19 -0.33
C GLU A 15 6.40 -8.74 0.25
N VAL A 16 5.85 -9.51 1.19
CA VAL A 16 4.68 -9.13 1.98
C VAL A 16 5.16 -8.40 3.24
N ILE A 17 4.72 -7.16 3.42
CA ILE A 17 5.06 -6.33 4.60
C ILE A 17 4.05 -6.58 5.73
N ILE A 18 2.76 -6.64 5.39
CA ILE A 18 1.66 -6.86 6.33
C ILE A 18 0.70 -7.88 5.71
N ASP A 19 0.28 -8.84 6.52
CA ASP A 19 -0.80 -9.77 6.22
C ASP A 19 -1.78 -9.83 7.40
N ARG A 20 -3.09 -9.67 7.13
CA ARG A 20 -4.13 -9.87 8.14
C ARG A 20 -5.48 -10.16 7.52
N VAL A 21 -6.36 -10.77 8.30
CA VAL A 21 -7.74 -11.01 7.88
C VAL A 21 -8.61 -9.80 8.25
N LEU A 22 -9.35 -9.27 7.28
CA LEU A 22 -10.30 -8.18 7.49
C LEU A 22 -11.51 -8.70 8.28
N GLN A 23 -11.72 -8.18 9.49
CA GLN A 23 -12.77 -8.65 10.41
C GLN A 23 -14.18 -8.60 9.82
N ASN A 24 -14.48 -7.61 8.96
CA ASN A 24 -15.83 -7.41 8.42
C ASN A 24 -16.17 -8.34 7.25
N THR A 25 -15.18 -8.79 6.48
CA THR A 25 -15.40 -9.56 5.24
C THR A 25 -14.79 -10.96 5.28
N GLY A 26 -13.88 -11.24 6.23
CA GLY A 26 -13.08 -12.46 6.26
C GLY A 26 -12.01 -12.52 5.15
N ALA A 27 -11.87 -11.45 4.36
CA ALA A 27 -10.93 -11.39 3.25
C ALA A 27 -9.49 -11.26 3.75
N LEU A 28 -8.54 -11.87 3.05
CA LEU A 28 -7.12 -11.70 3.32
C LEU A 28 -6.67 -10.35 2.75
N LEU A 29 -6.19 -9.46 3.62
CA LEU A 29 -5.50 -8.24 3.23
C LEU A 29 -4.00 -8.49 3.27
N GLU A 30 -3.33 -8.25 2.15
CA GLU A 30 -1.88 -8.22 2.04
C GLU A 30 -1.45 -6.83 1.58
N ILE A 31 -0.46 -6.27 2.26
CA ILE A 31 0.26 -5.09 1.79
C ILE A 31 1.66 -5.54 1.44
N CYS A 32 1.98 -5.46 0.16
CA CYS A 32 3.24 -5.93 -0.36
C CYS A 32 4.10 -4.77 -0.79
N LEU A 33 5.41 -4.93 -0.57
CA LEU A 33 6.39 -4.16 -1.31
C LEU A 33 6.36 -4.63 -2.76
N VAL A 34 6.20 -3.70 -3.67
CA VAL A 34 6.27 -3.97 -5.10
C VAL A 34 7.30 -3.07 -5.75
N LYS A 35 7.91 -3.57 -6.82
CA LYS A 35 8.62 -2.73 -7.77
C LYS A 35 7.65 -2.38 -8.88
N HIS A 36 7.33 -1.09 -9.02
CA HIS A 36 6.42 -0.58 -10.04
C HIS A 36 7.20 0.36 -10.95
N GLY A 37 7.45 -0.10 -12.18
CA GLY A 37 8.37 0.56 -13.10
C GLY A 37 9.79 0.68 -12.51
N LYS A 38 10.17 1.89 -12.07
CA LYS A 38 11.52 2.21 -11.58
C LYS A 38 11.60 2.49 -10.07
N GLN A 39 10.49 2.40 -9.34
CA GLN A 39 10.46 2.70 -7.91
C GLN A 39 9.84 1.55 -7.11
N TYR A 40 10.15 1.53 -5.82
CA TYR A 40 9.49 0.65 -4.88
C TYR A 40 8.28 1.36 -4.27
N GLU A 41 7.17 0.65 -4.16
CA GLU A 41 5.89 1.16 -3.66
C GLU A 41 5.24 0.12 -2.75
N ALA A 42 4.29 0.56 -1.92
CA ALA A 42 3.38 -0.34 -1.25
C ALA A 42 2.13 -0.56 -2.11
N ALA A 43 1.77 -1.82 -2.35
CA ALA A 43 0.55 -2.21 -3.04
C ALA A 43 -0.36 -3.03 -2.13
N ILE A 44 -1.68 -2.83 -2.27
CA ILE A 44 -2.68 -3.62 -1.55
C ILE A 44 -3.17 -4.75 -2.44
N PHE A 45 -3.32 -5.92 -1.81
CA PHE A 45 -4.05 -7.04 -2.35
C PHE A 45 -5.14 -7.45 -1.35
N VAL A 46 -6.35 -7.67 -1.86
CA VAL A 46 -7.44 -8.25 -1.09
C VAL A 46 -7.82 -9.55 -1.77
N ASP A 47 -7.69 -10.67 -1.07
CA ASP A 47 -7.81 -12.02 -1.63
C ASP A 47 -6.96 -12.18 -2.90
N ARG A 48 -5.68 -11.76 -2.80
CA ARG A 48 -4.69 -11.77 -3.89
C ARG A 48 -5.04 -10.91 -5.11
N ARG A 49 -6.10 -10.10 -5.03
CA ARG A 49 -6.51 -9.18 -6.09
C ARG A 49 -5.98 -7.79 -5.83
N TYR A 50 -5.21 -7.25 -6.77
CA TYR A 50 -4.64 -5.91 -6.69
C TYR A 50 -5.72 -4.85 -6.47
N LYS A 51 -5.44 -3.92 -5.55
CA LYS A 51 -6.25 -2.72 -5.31
C LYS A 51 -5.38 -1.50 -5.55
N PRO A 52 -5.75 -0.63 -6.52
CA PRO A 52 -4.99 0.58 -6.78
C PRO A 52 -5.08 1.52 -5.58
N GLY A 53 -4.03 2.29 -5.34
CA GLY A 53 -3.87 3.13 -4.16
C GLY A 53 -2.58 3.95 -4.20
N PRO A 54 -2.37 4.82 -3.20
CA PRO A 54 -1.13 5.59 -3.09
C PRO A 54 0.07 4.67 -2.86
N PRO A 55 1.28 5.07 -3.31
CA PRO A 55 2.49 4.27 -3.17
C PRO A 55 2.99 4.17 -1.71
N LEU A 56 2.46 5.03 -0.82
CA LEU A 56 2.66 5.01 0.62
C LEU A 56 1.32 5.25 1.33
N PRO A 57 1.19 4.82 2.60
CA PRO A 57 0.06 5.19 3.45
C PRO A 57 -0.13 6.71 3.52
N ARG A 58 -1.39 7.13 3.43
CA ARG A 58 -1.77 8.55 3.58
C ARG A 58 -2.54 8.77 4.87
N PRO A 59 -2.36 9.91 5.55
CA PRO A 59 -3.09 10.20 6.78
C PRO A 59 -4.59 10.23 6.51
N LEU A 60 -5.38 9.78 7.48
CA LEU A 60 -6.81 10.03 7.52
C LEU A 60 -7.07 11.46 8.02
N GLU A 61 -8.02 12.16 7.41
CA GLU A 61 -8.46 13.48 7.88
C GLU A 61 -9.00 13.45 9.31
N SER A 62 -9.64 12.34 9.67
CA SER A 62 -10.14 12.07 11.01
C SER A 62 -9.75 10.64 11.38
N PRO A 63 -8.64 10.45 12.11
CA PRO A 63 -8.28 9.16 12.67
C PRO A 63 -9.45 8.58 13.48
N SER A 64 -9.76 7.30 13.26
CA SER A 64 -10.90 6.63 13.90
C SER A 64 -10.46 5.30 14.49
N GLY A 65 -10.68 5.14 15.80
CA GLY A 65 -10.23 3.96 16.54
C GLY A 65 -8.70 3.81 16.43
N THR A 66 -8.25 2.68 15.89
CA THR A 66 -6.82 2.39 15.69
C THR A 66 -6.30 2.83 14.32
N ALA A 67 -7.17 3.26 13.40
CA ALA A 67 -6.77 3.66 12.06
C ALA A 67 -6.36 5.13 12.03
N THR A 68 -5.09 5.39 11.73
CA THR A 68 -4.50 6.74 11.59
C THR A 68 -4.22 7.09 10.12
N HIS A 69 -3.95 6.08 9.30
CA HIS A 69 -3.67 6.22 7.88
C HIS A 69 -4.57 5.31 7.07
N TRP A 70 -4.56 5.51 5.75
CA TRP A 70 -5.26 4.67 4.81
C TRP A 70 -4.45 4.40 3.56
N MET A 71 -4.81 3.31 2.89
CA MET A 71 -4.37 2.98 1.54
C MET A 71 -5.53 2.36 0.74
N GLY A 72 -5.42 2.39 -0.59
CA GLY A 72 -6.37 1.76 -1.52
C GLY A 72 -7.60 2.61 -1.87
N VAL A 73 -8.13 2.46 -3.10
CA VAL A 73 -9.29 3.24 -3.58
C VAL A 73 -10.58 2.88 -2.85
N ARG A 74 -10.95 1.59 -2.85
CA ARG A 74 -12.21 1.05 -2.26
C ARG A 74 -12.15 -0.49 -2.18
N PRO A 75 -12.45 -1.11 -1.02
CA PRO A 75 -12.59 -0.43 0.27
C PRO A 75 -11.28 0.25 0.68
N LYS A 76 -11.37 1.43 1.30
CA LYS A 76 -10.19 2.05 1.92
C LYS A 76 -9.76 1.17 3.08
N VAL A 77 -8.48 0.83 3.13
CA VAL A 77 -7.92 0.02 4.20
C VAL A 77 -7.34 0.96 5.24
N GLY A 78 -7.89 0.94 6.46
CA GLY A 78 -7.36 1.71 7.59
C GLY A 78 -6.13 1.02 8.18
N LEU A 79 -5.08 1.80 8.45
CA LEU A 79 -3.80 1.33 8.95
C LEU A 79 -3.50 1.98 10.30
N SER A 80 -2.92 1.21 11.21
CA SER A 80 -2.36 1.76 12.45
C SER A 80 -1.11 2.60 12.18
N ALA A 81 -0.67 3.34 13.20
CA ALA A 81 0.60 4.06 13.13
C ALA A 81 1.78 3.09 12.93
N GLU A 82 1.80 1.97 13.67
CA GLU A 82 2.85 0.96 13.57
C GLU A 82 2.90 0.29 12.18
N GLU A 83 1.73 -0.05 11.63
CA GLU A 83 1.62 -0.60 10.26
C GLU A 83 2.16 0.40 9.24
N THR A 84 1.82 1.68 9.43
CA THR A 84 2.28 2.77 8.56
C THR A 84 3.79 2.95 8.63
N GLU A 85 4.35 3.01 9.83
CA GLU A 85 5.80 3.15 10.04
C GLU A 85 6.56 1.99 9.42
N LYS A 86 6.06 0.75 9.56
CA LYS A 86 6.65 -0.42 8.92
C LYS A 86 6.65 -0.31 7.39
N ILE A 87 5.51 0.03 6.79
CA ILE A 87 5.41 0.20 5.33
C ILE A 87 6.37 1.30 4.85
N VAL A 88 6.36 2.44 5.52
CA VAL A 88 7.23 3.58 5.16
C VAL A 88 8.69 3.18 5.27
N TYR A 89 9.08 2.47 6.33
CA TYR A 89 10.46 2.02 6.54
C TYR A 89 10.94 1.13 5.38
N GLU A 90 10.18 0.10 5.01
CA GLU A 90 10.59 -0.83 3.94
C GLU A 90 10.65 -0.12 2.57
N VAL A 91 9.59 0.61 2.21
CA VAL A 91 9.50 1.28 0.91
C VAL A 91 10.57 2.37 0.78
N THR A 92 10.72 3.23 1.78
CA THR A 92 11.71 4.32 1.73
C THR A 92 13.13 3.78 1.86
N GLY A 93 13.34 2.74 2.67
CA GLY A 93 14.63 2.08 2.86
C GLY A 93 15.17 1.51 1.55
N LEU A 94 14.36 0.76 0.81
CA LEU A 94 14.79 0.19 -0.47
C LEU A 94 14.94 1.24 -1.57
N ASN A 95 14.04 2.20 -1.66
CA ASN A 95 14.24 3.32 -2.58
C ASN A 95 15.54 4.07 -2.28
N ALA A 96 15.86 4.33 -1.00
CA ALA A 96 17.10 4.98 -0.60
C ALA A 96 18.34 4.14 -0.93
N LEU A 97 18.31 2.84 -0.63
CA LEU A 97 19.39 1.89 -0.95
C LEU A 97 19.72 1.89 -2.45
N HIS A 98 18.68 1.93 -3.29
CA HIS A 98 18.80 1.93 -4.74
C HIS A 98 18.93 3.34 -5.36
N ARG A 99 19.02 4.39 -4.53
CA ARG A 99 19.11 5.81 -4.95
C ARG A 99 17.96 6.23 -5.88
N ILE A 100 16.77 5.71 -5.63
CA ILE A 100 15.55 6.05 -6.36
C ILE A 100 14.83 7.18 -5.63
N THR A 101 14.52 8.25 -6.36
CA THR A 101 13.58 9.28 -5.89
C THR A 101 12.17 8.85 -6.22
N MET A 102 11.40 8.50 -5.20
CA MET A 102 10.01 8.08 -5.35
C MET A 102 9.15 9.24 -5.86
N LYS A 103 8.24 8.94 -6.78
CA LYS A 103 7.23 9.88 -7.27
C LYS A 103 5.86 9.44 -6.79
N ASP A 104 5.18 10.28 -6.02
CA ASP A 104 3.78 10.06 -5.71
C ASP A 104 2.91 10.60 -6.85
N ASN A 105 2.53 9.72 -7.76
CA ASN A 105 1.62 10.04 -8.86
C ASN A 105 0.15 9.74 -8.52
N TRP A 106 -0.11 9.27 -7.31
CA TRP A 106 -1.47 9.03 -6.86
C TRP A 106 -2.12 10.38 -6.55
N GLY A 107 -3.38 10.59 -6.96
CA GLY A 107 -4.08 11.89 -6.99
C GLY A 107 -3.78 12.85 -5.83
N ASN A 108 -3.92 14.16 -6.03
CA ASN A 108 -3.44 15.17 -5.08
C ASN A 108 -3.89 14.86 -3.63
N LEU A 109 -3.04 15.16 -2.65
CA LEU A 109 -3.38 15.09 -1.22
C LEU A 109 -4.61 15.94 -0.84
N LEU A 110 -5.10 16.76 -1.78
CA LEU A 110 -6.15 17.76 -1.69
C LEU A 110 -7.45 17.39 -2.44
N ASP A 111 -7.63 16.17 -2.94
CA ASP A 111 -8.95 15.73 -3.48
C ASP A 111 -9.94 15.41 -2.34
N ALA A 112 -9.90 16.24 -1.30
CA ALA A 112 -10.91 16.46 -0.29
C ALA A 112 -11.71 17.71 -0.72
N VAL A 113 -12.63 17.52 -1.67
CA VAL A 113 -13.68 18.50 -1.98
C VAL A 113 -15.02 17.79 -2.00
#